data_AF-A0A8T3Q2S9-F1
#
_entry.id   AF-A0A8T3Q2S9-F1
#
_cell.length_a   1.000
_cell.length_b   1.000
_cell.length_c   1.000
_cell.angle_alpha   90.00
_cell.angle_beta   90.00
_cell.angle_gamma   90.00
#
_symmetry.space_group_name_H-M   'P 1'
#
loop_
_entity.id
_entity.type
_entity.pdbx_description
1 polymer ?
#
loop_
_entity_poly.entity_id
_entity_poly.type
_entity_poly.pdbx_seq_one_letter_code
_entity_poly.pdbx_strand_id
1 'polypeptide(L)' 'MTTKLDRLGLELVPDDREVAIAAGRVYRAYRRSGGTRRRILPDFLIGAHAQIHADRFLTRDRGFYRSSFNRLTILEP' A
#
# COMPACT_ATOMS: atom_id res chain seq x y z
N MET A 1 2.23 27.00 5.69
CA MET A 1 3.69 26.77 5.64
C MET A 1 3.94 25.84 4.47
N THR A 2 4.31 26.38 3.31
CA THR A 2 4.30 25.65 2.03
C THR A 2 5.49 24.69 1.97
N THR A 3 5.22 23.39 2.03
CA THR A 3 6.25 22.35 1.95
C THR A 3 6.79 22.26 0.51
N LYS A 4 8.04 21.80 0.32
CA LYS A 4 8.63 21.63 -1.04
C LYS A 4 7.77 20.72 -1.94
N LEU A 5 6.97 19.84 -1.34
CA LEU A 5 6.06 18.91 -2.00
C LEU A 5 4.88 19.62 -2.66
N ASP A 6 4.37 20.69 -2.05
CA ASP A 6 3.23 21.46 -2.56
C ASP A 6 3.54 22.06 -3.94
N ARG A 7 4.81 22.44 -4.19
CA ARG A 7 5.25 22.97 -5.51
C ARG A 7 5.20 21.93 -6.62
N LEU A 8 5.24 20.64 -6.26
CA LEU A 8 5.12 19.53 -7.20
C LEU A 8 3.68 19.04 -7.33
N GLY A 9 2.72 19.69 -6.65
CA GLY A 9 1.33 19.23 -6.59
C GLY A 9 1.16 17.91 -5.84
N LEU A 10 2.10 17.57 -4.94
CA LEU A 10 2.06 16.34 -4.16
C LEU A 10 1.35 16.59 -2.83
N GLU A 11 0.32 15.79 -2.55
CA GLU A 11 -0.36 15.75 -1.27
C GLU A 11 0.20 14.61 -0.41
N LEU A 12 0.46 14.89 0.87
CA LEU A 12 0.77 13.86 1.86
C LEU A 12 -0.51 13.48 2.59
N VAL A 13 -1.00 12.28 2.31
CA VAL A 13 -2.16 11.71 3.01
C VAL A 13 -1.63 10.86 4.18
N PRO A 14 -1.99 11.17 5.43
CA PRO A 14 -1.60 10.34 6.58
C PRO A 14 -2.39 9.03 6.62
N ASP A 15 -1.78 7.99 7.17
CA ASP A 15 -2.49 6.75 7.48
C ASP A 15 -3.54 6.97 8.57
N ASP A 16 -4.68 6.29 8.43
CA ASP A 16 -5.72 6.27 9.44
C ASP A 16 -5.93 4.85 10.02
N ARG A 17 -6.94 4.74 10.89
CA ARG A 17 -7.29 3.47 11.53
C ARG A 17 -7.76 2.42 10.52
N GLU A 18 -8.41 2.83 9.43
CA GLU A 18 -8.89 1.91 8.40
C GLU A 18 -7.71 1.27 7.66
N VAL A 19 -6.70 2.08 7.32
CA VAL A 19 -5.43 1.61 6.73
C VAL A 19 -4.74 0.58 7.63
N ALA A 20 -4.59 0.90 8.92
CA ALA A 20 -3.92 0.01 9.87
C ALA A 20 -4.64 -1.36 9.99
N ILE A 21 -5.98 -1.35 10.03
CA ILE A 21 -6.78 -2.57 10.11
C ILE A 21 -6.66 -3.38 8.82
N ALA A 22 -6.77 -2.73 7.66
CA ALA A 22 -6.66 -3.39 6.36
C ALA A 22 -5.27 -4.03 6.18
N ALA A 23 -4.20 -3.30 6.48
CA ALA A 23 -2.83 -3.80 6.45
C ALA A 23 -2.65 -5.01 7.37
N GLY A 24 -3.16 -4.94 8.61
CA GLY A 24 -3.08 -6.04 9.57
C GLY A 24 -3.79 -7.31 9.10
N ARG A 25 -4.94 -7.18 8.41
CA ARG A 25 -5.67 -8.34 7.85
C ARG A 25 -4.84 -9.03 6.76
N VAL A 26 -4.30 -8.27 5.81
CA VAL A 26 -3.49 -8.83 4.71
C VAL A 26 -2.17 -9.39 5.25
N TYR A 27 -1.51 -8.69 6.17
CA TYR A 27 -0.29 -9.16 6.82
C TYR A 27 -0.51 -10.48 7.58
N ARG A 28 -1.61 -10.60 8.33
CA ARG A 28 -1.97 -11.84 9.03
C ARG A 28 -2.21 -12.98 8.05
N ALA A 29 -2.87 -12.74 6.92
CA ALA A 29 -3.06 -13.75 5.87
C ALA A 29 -1.71 -14.19 5.28
N TYR A 30 -0.84 -13.24 4.93
CA TYR A 30 0.52 -13.51 4.43
C TYR A 30 1.37 -14.31 5.43
N ARG A 31 1.30 -13.97 6.72
CA ARG A 31 2.03 -14.71 7.76
C ARG A 31 1.57 -16.17 7.88
N ARG A 32 0.28 -16.41 7.62
CA ARG A 32 -0.35 -17.74 7.69
C ARG A 32 -0.09 -18.59 6.46
N SER A 33 0.08 -18.00 5.28
CA SER A 33 0.35 -18.75 4.04
C SER A 33 1.73 -19.43 4.02
N GLY A 34 2.60 -19.15 4.98
CA GLY A 34 3.93 -19.75 5.06
C GLY A 34 4.89 -19.26 3.95
N GLY A 35 5.91 -20.06 3.65
CA GLY A 35 6.91 -19.74 2.61
C GLY A 35 7.96 -18.70 3.02
N THR A 36 8.75 -18.25 2.04
CA THR A 36 9.84 -17.29 2.24
C THR A 36 9.28 -15.90 2.55
N ARG A 37 9.52 -15.43 3.79
CA ARG A 37 8.93 -14.21 4.32
C ARG A 37 9.75 -12.96 3.99
N ARG A 38 9.74 -12.56 2.72
CA ARG A 38 10.49 -11.39 2.23
C ARG A 38 9.81 -10.04 2.49
N ARG A 39 8.50 -10.03 2.81
CA ARG A 39 7.72 -8.79 3.00
C ARG A 39 7.66 -8.37 4.46
N ILE A 40 7.81 -7.08 4.69
CA ILE A 40 7.75 -6.44 6.01
C ILE A 40 6.42 -5.69 6.19
N LEU A 41 6.04 -5.41 7.43
CA LEU A 41 4.76 -4.72 7.74
C LEU A 41 4.53 -3.44 6.91
N PRO A 42 5.54 -2.57 6.67
CA PRO A 42 5.39 -1.41 5.79
C PRO A 42 4.86 -1.72 4.38
N ASP A 43 5.22 -2.85 3.76
CA ASP A 43 4.71 -3.21 2.43
C ASP A 43 3.18 -3.36 2.43
N PHE A 44 2.63 -3.84 3.56
CA PHE A 44 1.20 -4.02 3.73
C PHE A 44 0.49 -2.71 4.07
N LEU A 45 1.14 -1.81 4.79
CA LEU A 45 0.64 -0.45 5.03
C LEU A 45 0.55 0.33 3.71
N ILE A 46 1.59 0.28 2.88
CA ILE A 46 1.61 0.94 1.56
C ILE A 46 0.46 0.42 0.69
N GLY A 47 0.28 -0.90 0.59
CA GLY A 47 -0.79 -1.49 -0.21
C GLY A 47 -2.19 -1.17 0.32
N ALA A 48 -2.37 -1.16 1.64
CA ALA A 48 -3.64 -0.81 2.28
C ALA A 48 -3.98 0.68 2.08
N HIS A 49 -3.00 1.56 2.30
CA HIS A 49 -3.13 2.99 2.07
C HIS A 49 -3.56 3.27 0.64
N ALA A 50 -2.86 2.69 -0.34
CA ALA A 50 -3.19 2.87 -1.75
C ALA A 50 -4.60 2.34 -2.09
N GLN A 51 -5.07 1.27 -1.45
CA GLN A 51 -6.39 0.70 -1.72
C GLN A 51 -7.53 1.57 -1.17
N ILE A 52 -7.27 2.35 -0.12
CA ILE A 52 -8.27 3.18 0.57
C ILE A 52 -8.25 4.62 0.02
N HIS A 53 -7.07 5.20 -0.17
CA HIS A 53 -6.90 6.62 -0.45
C HIS A 53 -6.54 6.96 -1.90
N ALA A 54 -6.21 5.97 -2.75
CA ALA A 54 -5.75 6.24 -4.11
C ALA A 54 -6.63 5.58 -5.17
N ASP A 55 -6.84 6.30 -6.28
CA ASP A 55 -7.50 5.73 -7.47
C ASP A 55 -6.61 4.71 -8.18
N ARG A 56 -5.29 4.94 -8.15
CA ARG A 56 -4.27 4.18 -8.89
C ARG A 56 -3.00 4.05 -8.07
N PHE A 57 -2.32 2.91 -8.17
CA PHE A 57 -1.08 2.64 -7.44
C PHE A 57 0.09 2.39 -8.40
N LEU A 58 1.03 3.33 -8.44
CA LEU A 58 2.24 3.24 -9.27
C LEU A 58 3.30 2.40 -8.55
N THR A 59 3.68 1.24 -9.12
CA THR A 59 4.72 0.39 -8.53
C THR A 59 5.39 -0.51 -9.55
N ARG A 60 6.65 -0.88 -9.29
CA ARG A 60 7.36 -1.92 -10.05
C ARG A 60 7.02 -3.33 -9.57
N ASP A 61 6.54 -3.48 -8.34
CA ASP A 61 6.31 -4.76 -7.67
C ASP A 61 4.88 -5.29 -7.88
N ARG A 62 4.47 -5.42 -9.14
CA ARG A 62 3.08 -5.75 -9.48
C ARG A 62 2.58 -7.07 -8.87
N GLY A 63 3.46 -8.08 -8.79
CA GLY A 63 3.06 -9.44 -8.43
C GLY A 63 2.55 -9.54 -7.00
N PHE A 64 3.31 -8.97 -6.06
CA PHE A 64 2.92 -8.94 -4.67
C PHE A 64 1.66 -8.11 -4.43
N TYR A 65 1.60 -6.90 -4.98
CA TYR A 65 0.47 -6.01 -4.73
C TYR A 65 -0.83 -6.50 -5.38
N ARG A 66 -0.80 -7.05 -6.62
CA ARG A 66 -2.00 -7.65 -7.25
C ARG A 66 -2.53 -8.85 -6.47
N SER A 67 -1.64 -9.72 -5.98
CA SER A 67 -2.04 -10.93 -5.25
C SER A 67 -2.54 -10.62 -3.83
N SER A 68 -2.03 -9.56 -3.20
CA SER A 68 -2.33 -9.24 -1.80
C SER A 68 -3.48 -8.23 -1.65
N PHE A 69 -3.74 -7.40 -2.67
CA PHE A 69 -4.73 -6.31 -2.65
C PHE A 69 -5.54 -6.29 -3.95
N ASN A 70 -6.63 -7.05 -3.98
CA ASN A 70 -7.41 -7.32 -5.19
C ASN A 70 -8.16 -6.11 -5.78
N ARG A 71 -8.32 -5.01 -5.02
CA ARG A 71 -8.98 -3.78 -5.48
C ARG A 71 -8.00 -2.72 -6.00
N LEU A 72 -6.69 -2.98 -5.92
CA LEU A 72 -5.70 -2.03 -6.44
C LEU A 72 -5.69 -2.00 -7.96
N THR A 73 -5.88 -0.82 -8.52
CA THR A 73 -5.57 -0.57 -9.93
C THR A 73 -4.11 -0.15 -10.05
N ILE A 74 -3.26 -1.06 -10.52
CA ILE A 74 -1.80 -0.83 -10.60
C ILE A 74 -1.41 -0.16 -11.92
N LEU A 75 -0.60 0.90 -11.82
CA LEU A 75 0.10 1.53 -12.95
C LEU A 75 1.56 1.13 -12.95
N GLU A 76 2.13 1.03 -14.16
CA GLU A 76 3.50 0.60 -14.39
C GLU A 76 4.30 1.79 -14.94
N PRO A 77 5.37 2.23 -14.26
CA PRO A 77 6.28 3.26 -14.76
C PRO A 77 7.35 2.70 -15.70
#